data_AF-A0A2Z3H2S6-F1
#
_entry.id   AF-A0A2Z3H2S6-F1
#
_cell.length_a   1.000
_cell.length_b   1.000
_cell.length_c   1.000
_cell.angle_alpha   90.00
_cell.angle_beta   90.00
_cell.angle_gamma   90.00
#
_symmetry.space_group_name_H-M   'P 1'
#
loop_
_entity.id
_entity.type
_entity.pdbx_description
1 polymer ?
#
loop_
_entity_poly.entity_id
_entity_poly.type
_entity_poly.pdbx_seq_one_letter_code
_entity_poly.pdbx_strand_id
1 'polypeptide(L)'
;MRSVYSSTPFLQLCFGVPHNRPADRQEQIEQTFEAFKFAGTSVEGISVGRGRTKFIRVSYKTAWAPVREVDRKLTHLFDEQ
;
A
#
# COMPACT_ATOMS: atom_id res chain seq x y z
N MET A 1 17.10 -9.61 24.14
CA MET A 1 17.39 -8.73 22.98
C MET A 1 16.61 -7.44 23.17
N ARG A 2 17.25 -6.27 23.10
CA ARG A 2 16.59 -4.96 23.30
C ARG A 2 16.47 -4.27 21.96
N SER A 3 15.25 -3.85 21.60
CA SER A 3 15.04 -2.98 20.45
C SER A 3 15.62 -1.59 20.75
N VAL A 4 16.46 -1.07 19.86
CA VAL A 4 17.09 0.26 19.98
C VAL A 4 16.40 1.30 19.11
N TYR A 5 15.66 0.88 18.08
CA TYR A 5 14.94 1.76 17.17
C TYR A 5 13.78 1.02 16.52
N SER A 6 12.67 1.73 16.31
CA SER A 6 11.50 1.25 15.56
C SER A 6 11.05 2.36 14.62
N SER A 7 10.84 2.02 13.35
CA SER A 7 10.30 2.96 12.37
C SER A 7 8.79 3.13 12.52
N THR A 8 8.28 4.23 11.97
CA THR A 8 6.84 4.42 11.76
C THR A 8 6.33 3.39 10.74
N PRO A 9 5.15 2.79 10.95
CA PRO A 9 4.55 1.89 9.97
C PRO A 9 4.34 2.59 8.63
N PHE A 10 4.58 1.87 7.54
CA PHE A 10 4.31 2.31 6.18
C PHE A 10 3.56 1.22 5.41
N LEU A 11 2.88 1.60 4.33
CA LEU A 11 2.17 0.65 3.50
C LEU A 11 3.17 -0.24 2.74
N GLN A 12 3.08 -1.55 3.01
CA GLN A 12 3.95 -2.55 2.38
C GLN A 12 3.47 -2.98 1.00
N LEU A 13 2.18 -2.78 0.69
CA LEU A 13 1.56 -3.20 -0.56
C LEU A 13 0.38 -2.30 -0.88
N CYS A 14 0.26 -1.86 -2.13
CA CYS A 14 -0.91 -1.22 -2.68
C CYS A 14 -1.15 -1.65 -4.11
N PHE A 15 -2.41 -1.60 -4.51
CA PHE A 15 -2.84 -1.78 -5.89
C PHE A 15 -3.09 -0.41 -6.50
N GLY A 16 -2.29 -0.06 -7.51
CA GLY A 16 -2.48 1.16 -8.29
C GLY A 16 -3.44 0.92 -9.45
N VAL A 17 -4.06 2.00 -9.92
CA VAL A 17 -4.82 2.02 -11.18
C VAL A 17 -4.09 2.88 -12.22
N PRO A 18 -4.19 2.55 -13.52
CA PRO A 18 -3.69 3.41 -14.57
C PRO A 18 -4.31 4.81 -14.51
N HIS A 19 -3.51 5.85 -14.77
CA HIS A 19 -3.95 7.25 -14.67
C HIS A 19 -5.07 7.62 -15.68
N ASN A 20 -5.10 6.99 -16.85
CA ASN A 20 -6.06 7.26 -17.93
C ASN A 20 -7.21 6.25 -17.99
N ARG A 21 -7.78 5.88 -16.84
CA ARG A 21 -8.91 4.92 -16.79
C ARG A 21 -10.24 5.66 -16.64
N PRO A 22 -11.32 5.20 -17.30
CA PRO A 22 -12.66 5.71 -17.07
C PRO A 22 -13.05 5.63 -15.58
N ALA A 23 -13.64 6.71 -15.05
CA ALA A 23 -13.95 6.85 -13.62
C ALA A 23 -14.95 5.79 -13.12
N ASP A 24 -15.94 5.45 -13.94
CA ASP A 24 -16.95 4.41 -13.68
C ASP A 24 -16.30 3.05 -13.38
N ARG A 25 -15.26 2.69 -14.14
CA ARG A 25 -14.54 1.44 -13.96
C ARG A 25 -13.63 1.46 -12.74
N GLN A 26 -13.14 2.62 -12.34
CA GLN A 26 -12.32 2.76 -11.15
C GLN A 26 -13.17 2.57 -9.90
N GLU A 27 -14.32 3.23 -9.81
CA GLU A 27 -15.25 3.10 -8.67
C GLU A 27 -15.70 1.65 -8.49
N GLN A 28 -16.03 0.96 -9.58
CA GLN A 28 -16.42 -0.46 -9.52
C GLN A 28 -15.31 -1.36 -8.95
N ILE A 29 -14.05 -1.11 -9.32
CA ILE A 29 -12.91 -1.84 -8.76
C ILE A 29 -12.80 -1.55 -7.26
N GLU A 30 -12.80 -0.28 -6.87
CA GLU A 30 -12.65 0.12 -5.47
C GLU A 30 -13.73 -0.50 -4.59
N GLN A 31 -14.99 -0.46 -5.02
CA GLN A 31 -16.11 -1.10 -4.32
C GLN A 31 -15.94 -2.63 -4.22
N THR A 32 -15.44 -3.27 -5.28
CA THR A 32 -15.19 -4.72 -5.28
C THR A 32 -14.13 -5.09 -4.26
N PHE A 33 -13.04 -4.31 -4.17
CA PHE A 33 -11.98 -4.54 -3.18
C PHE A 33 -12.49 -4.29 -1.75
N GLU A 34 -13.27 -3.23 -1.52
CA GLU A 34 -13.85 -2.92 -0.22
C GLU A 34 -14.82 -4.02 0.26
N ALA A 35 -15.61 -4.59 -0.65
CA ALA A 35 -16.58 -5.64 -0.34
C ALA A 35 -15.99 -7.07 -0.31
N PHE A 36 -14.74 -7.25 -0.71
CA PHE A 36 -14.13 -8.58 -0.85
C PHE A 36 -13.92 -9.26 0.51
N LYS A 37 -14.54 -10.44 0.68
CA LYS A 37 -14.38 -11.28 1.87
C LYS A 37 -13.26 -12.30 1.63
N PHE A 38 -12.25 -12.25 2.47
CA PHE A 38 -11.11 -13.16 2.36
C PHE A 38 -11.51 -14.59 2.75
N ALA A 39 -12.39 -14.74 3.75
CA ALA A 39 -12.84 -16.02 4.27
C ALA A 39 -13.36 -16.96 3.16
N GLY A 40 -12.86 -18.19 3.13
CA GLY A 40 -13.25 -19.20 2.15
C GLY A 40 -12.66 -18.99 0.74
N THR A 41 -11.74 -18.04 0.58
CA THR A 41 -11.01 -17.83 -0.68
C THR A 41 -9.57 -18.33 -0.58
N SER A 42 -8.94 -18.60 -1.72
CA SER A 42 -7.51 -18.92 -1.76
C SER A 42 -6.61 -17.80 -1.22
N VAL A 43 -7.12 -16.56 -1.17
CA VAL A 43 -6.41 -15.40 -0.63
C VAL A 43 -6.28 -15.48 0.89
N GLU A 44 -7.21 -16.14 1.58
CA GLU A 44 -7.19 -16.30 3.04
C GLU A 44 -5.89 -16.95 3.52
N GLY A 45 -5.52 -18.11 2.95
CA GLY A 45 -4.33 -18.85 3.36
C GLY A 45 -3.02 -18.08 3.14
N ILE A 46 -2.97 -17.23 2.11
CA ILE A 46 -1.77 -16.44 1.75
C ILE A 46 -1.68 -15.16 2.60
N SER A 47 -2.83 -14.57 2.96
CA SER A 47 -2.90 -13.23 3.56
C SER A 47 -3.01 -13.27 5.08
N VAL A 48 -3.76 -14.22 5.64
CA VAL A 48 -3.97 -14.35 7.09
C VAL A 48 -2.68 -14.72 7.82
N GLY A 49 -1.82 -15.55 7.22
CA GLY A 49 -0.49 -15.84 7.76
C GLY A 49 0.42 -14.61 7.90
N ARG A 50 0.06 -13.48 7.26
CA ARG A 50 0.76 -12.19 7.35
C ARG A 50 -0.09 -11.11 8.05
N GLY A 51 -1.17 -11.49 8.72
CA GLY A 51 -2.08 -10.58 9.42
C GLY A 51 -2.93 -9.68 8.50
N ARG A 52 -3.02 -9.99 7.21
CA ARG A 52 -3.79 -9.20 6.23
C ARG A 52 -5.19 -9.79 6.07
N THR A 53 -6.20 -9.04 6.51
CA THR A 53 -7.58 -9.56 6.63
C THR A 53 -8.61 -8.83 5.77
N LYS A 54 -8.24 -7.69 5.19
CA LYS A 54 -9.12 -6.87 4.36
C LYS A 54 -8.32 -5.94 3.46
N PHE A 55 -8.99 -5.42 2.44
CA PHE A 55 -8.52 -4.24 1.73
C PHE A 55 -9.04 -2.97 2.40
N ILE A 56 -8.28 -1.89 2.27
CA ILE A 56 -8.68 -0.56 2.69
C ILE A 56 -8.41 0.42 1.55
N ARG A 57 -9.31 1.38 1.36
CA ARG A 57 -9.08 2.48 0.43
C ARG A 57 -7.95 3.37 0.95
N VAL A 58 -7.02 3.69 0.07
CA VAL A 58 -5.88 4.55 0.40
C VAL A 58 -5.71 5.61 -0.68
N SER A 59 -5.28 6.80 -0.27
CA SER A 59 -4.86 7.83 -1.21
C SER A 59 -3.35 7.76 -1.39
N TYR A 60 -2.89 7.68 -2.64
CA TYR A 60 -1.47 7.75 -2.96
C TYR A 60 -0.82 9.05 -2.46
N LYS A 61 -1.59 10.15 -2.40
CA LYS A 61 -1.10 11.44 -1.90
C LYS A 61 -0.72 11.38 -0.42
N THR A 62 -1.50 10.68 0.40
CA THR A 62 -1.22 10.58 1.84
C THR A 62 -0.29 9.42 2.15
N ALA A 63 -0.54 8.25 1.57
CA ALA A 63 0.09 7.04 2.05
C ALA A 63 1.54 6.86 1.55
N TRP A 64 1.94 7.56 0.50
CA TRP A 64 3.33 7.63 0.01
C TRP A 64 4.12 8.81 0.57
N ALA A 65 3.55 9.59 1.49
CA ALA A 65 4.27 10.71 2.10
C ALA A 65 5.61 10.30 2.75
N PRO A 66 5.70 9.18 3.52
CA PRO A 66 6.98 8.75 4.10
C PRO A 66 8.02 8.37 3.03
N VAL A 67 7.57 7.71 1.95
CA VAL A 67 8.45 7.31 0.84
C VAL A 67 9.02 8.55 0.15
N ARG A 68 8.19 9.55 -0.14
CA ARG A 68 8.62 10.84 -0.71
C ARG A 68 9.54 11.62 0.22
N GLU A 69 9.32 11.54 1.52
CA GLU A 69 10.20 12.19 2.49
C GLU A 69 11.60 11.56 2.48
N VAL A 70 11.67 10.23 2.46
CA VAL A 70 12.92 9.48 2.35
C VAL A 70 13.62 9.80 1.04
N ASP A 71 12.90 9.73 -0.08
CA ASP A 71 13.41 10.08 -1.41
C ASP A 71 14.03 11.48 -1.39
N ARG A 72 13.25 12.52 -1.06
CA ARG A 72 13.74 13.91 -0.96
C ARG A 72 14.96 14.07 -0.06
N LYS A 73 15.04 13.33 1.05
CA LYS A 73 16.17 13.39 1.99
C LYS A 73 17.40 12.67 1.47
N LEU A 74 17.26 11.68 0.60
CA LEU A 74 18.36 10.79 0.17
C LEU A 74 18.74 10.95 -1.30
N THR A 75 17.94 11.65 -2.14
CA THR A 75 18.25 11.86 -3.56
C THR A 75 19.64 12.44 -3.77
N HIS A 76 20.07 13.36 -2.90
CA HIS A 76 21.40 13.98 -2.96
C HIS A 76 22.57 13.00 -2.86
N LEU A 77 22.36 11.79 -2.33
CA LEU A 77 23.40 10.75 -2.28
C LEU A 77 23.72 10.18 -3.66
N PHE A 78 22.89 10.46 -4.67
CA PHE A 78 23.09 10.02 -6.04
C PHE A 78 23.59 11.13 -6.97
N ASP A 79 23.76 12.37 -6.47
CA ASP A 79 24.12 13.53 -7.29
C ASP A 79 25.63 13.58 -7.64
N GLU A 80 26.47 12.76 -7.01
CA GLU A 80 27.93 12.72 -7.24
C GLU A 80 28.43 11.48 -8.02
N GLN A 81 27.56 10.79 -8.78
CA GLN A 81 27.95 9.72 -9.70
C GLN A 81 28.04 10.16 -11.17
#